data_AF-A0A343AX26-F1
#
_entry.id   AF-A0A343AX26-F1
#
_cell.length_a   1.000
_cell.length_b   1.000
_cell.length_c   1.000
_cell.angle_alpha   90.00
_cell.angle_beta   90.00
_cell.angle_gamma   90.00
#
_symmetry.space_group_name_H-M   'P 1'
#
loop_
_entity.id
_entity.type
_entity.pdbx_description
1 polymer ?
#
loop_
_entity_poly.entity_id
_entity_poly.type
_entity_poly.pdbx_seq_one_letter_code
_entity_poly.pdbx_strand_id
1 'polypeptide(L)'
;MTYMMCMFMFGLVMGLVVVASNPSPYFGALGLVVVSGMGCGLLVGHGAPFLSLVLFLIYLGGMLVVFAYSAALAAEPYPETLGSRSVALHAGMYSLAVFLGGVFFWGGWYANFWATADESGEFSVFRGDMTGVAMMYSSGGWMLVVGAWVLLLTLFVVLELSRGLSRGALRAV
;
A
#
# COMPACT_ATOMS: atom_id res chain seq x y z
N MET A 1 12.59 -15.40 -13.60
CA MET A 1 11.92 -14.84 -12.40
C MET A 1 12.51 -13.49 -12.01
N THR A 2 13.83 -13.40 -11.90
CA THR A 2 14.60 -12.19 -11.58
C THR A 2 14.17 -10.92 -12.32
N TYR A 3 14.12 -10.94 -13.66
CA TYR A 3 13.72 -9.76 -14.45
C TYR A 3 12.26 -9.31 -14.22
N MET A 4 11.33 -10.24 -14.03
CA MET A 4 9.93 -9.90 -13.71
C MET A 4 9.83 -9.25 -12.33
N MET A 5 10.58 -9.76 -11.34
CA MET A 5 10.63 -9.17 -10.00
C MET A 5 11.29 -7.78 -10.00
N CYS A 6 12.35 -7.58 -10.78
CA CYS A 6 12.93 -6.25 -11.00
C CYS A 6 11.89 -5.29 -11.58
N MET A 7 11.11 -5.74 -12.56
CA MET A 7 10.05 -4.91 -13.16
C MET A 7 8.98 -4.55 -12.13
N PHE A 8 8.56 -5.48 -11.27
CA PHE A 8 7.60 -5.19 -10.21
C PHE A 8 8.17 -4.25 -9.13
N MET A 9 9.43 -4.42 -8.71
CA MET A 9 10.09 -3.49 -7.79
C MET A 9 10.18 -2.08 -8.37
N PHE A 10 10.59 -1.97 -9.63
CA PHE A 10 10.66 -0.68 -10.33
C PHE A 10 9.27 -0.04 -10.45
N GLY A 11 8.24 -0.82 -10.82
CA GLY A 11 6.86 -0.37 -10.88
C GLY A 11 6.32 0.09 -9.52
N LEU A 12 6.65 -0.61 -8.44
CA LEU A 12 6.29 -0.22 -7.07
C LEU A 12 6.94 1.11 -6.70
N VAL A 13 8.24 1.28 -6.94
CA VAL A 13 8.97 2.53 -6.66
C VAL A 13 8.39 3.69 -7.47
N MET A 14 8.17 3.50 -8.77
CA MET A 14 7.58 4.54 -9.62
C MET A 14 6.17 4.93 -9.16
N GLY A 15 5.35 3.95 -8.77
CA GLY A 15 4.03 4.22 -8.19
C GLY A 15 4.11 5.02 -6.88
N LEU A 16 5.07 4.71 -6.00
CA LEU A 16 5.29 5.46 -4.76
C LEU A 16 5.78 6.89 -5.04
N VAL A 17 6.63 7.10 -6.04
CA VAL A 17 7.07 8.45 -6.45
C VAL A 17 5.87 9.29 -6.91
N VAL A 18 4.96 8.70 -7.68
CA VAL A 18 3.72 9.38 -8.10
C VAL A 18 2.91 9.80 -6.88
N VAL A 19 2.74 8.92 -5.89
CA VAL A 19 1.94 9.22 -4.69
C VAL A 19 2.64 10.27 -3.81
N ALA A 20 3.95 10.16 -3.63
CA ALA A 20 4.76 11.09 -2.84
C ALA A 20 4.84 12.49 -3.46
N SER A 21 4.71 12.61 -4.78
CA SER A 21 4.69 13.90 -5.47
C SER A 21 3.44 14.75 -5.18
N ASN A 22 2.51 14.25 -4.36
CA ASN A 22 1.28 14.90 -3.94
C ASN A 22 0.47 15.51 -5.11
N PRO A 23 0.15 14.73 -6.17
CA PRO A 23 -0.78 15.17 -7.18
C PRO A 23 -2.20 15.22 -6.61
N SER A 24 -3.16 15.75 -7.37
CA SER A 24 -4.56 15.72 -6.93
C SER A 24 -5.04 14.29 -6.60
N PRO A 25 -6.00 14.12 -5.66
CA PRO A 25 -6.36 12.82 -5.09
C PRO A 25 -6.67 11.73 -6.12
N TYR A 26 -7.26 12.09 -7.27
CA TYR A 26 -7.53 11.14 -8.36
C TYR A 26 -6.27 10.49 -8.93
N PHE A 27 -5.22 11.28 -9.21
CA PHE A 27 -3.96 10.74 -9.72
C PHE A 27 -3.19 10.02 -8.61
N GLY A 28 -3.31 10.46 -7.36
CA GLY A 28 -2.80 9.73 -6.20
C GLY A 28 -3.42 8.34 -6.08
N ALA A 29 -4.74 8.22 -6.26
CA ALA A 29 -5.44 6.93 -6.26
C ALA A 29 -4.90 6.00 -7.36
N LEU A 30 -4.70 6.51 -8.58
CA LEU A 30 -4.11 5.74 -9.68
C LEU A 30 -2.68 5.27 -9.35
N GLY A 31 -1.86 6.13 -8.74
CA GLY A 31 -0.53 5.74 -8.24
C GLY A 31 -0.61 4.59 -7.23
N LEU A 32 -1.54 4.67 -6.28
CA LEU A 32 -1.78 3.63 -5.28
C LEU A 32 -2.29 2.31 -5.87
N VAL A 33 -3.10 2.34 -6.94
CA VAL A 33 -3.48 1.14 -7.71
C VAL A 33 -2.23 0.46 -8.28
N VAL A 34 -1.31 1.23 -8.87
CA VAL A 34 -0.07 0.69 -9.43
C VAL A 34 0.81 0.11 -8.31
N VAL A 35 0.99 0.81 -7.20
CA VAL A 35 1.78 0.33 -6.04
C VAL A 35 1.23 -0.99 -5.51
N SER A 36 -0.08 -1.07 -5.29
CA SER A 36 -0.72 -2.29 -4.77
C SER A 36 -0.68 -3.44 -5.77
N GLY A 37 -0.93 -3.19 -7.07
CA GLY A 37 -0.83 -4.21 -8.11
C GLY A 37 0.59 -4.79 -8.25
N MET A 38 1.59 -3.92 -8.32
CA MET A 38 3.00 -4.34 -8.41
C MET A 38 3.48 -5.02 -7.11
N GLY A 39 3.03 -4.52 -5.94
CA GLY A 39 3.28 -5.13 -4.63
C GLY A 39 2.69 -6.53 -4.50
N CYS A 40 1.47 -6.75 -4.99
CA CYS A 40 0.88 -8.08 -5.08
C CYS A 40 1.73 -9.03 -5.94
N GLY A 41 2.19 -8.57 -7.10
CA GLY A 41 3.10 -9.35 -7.96
C GLY A 41 4.38 -9.80 -7.25
N LEU A 42 4.99 -8.90 -6.46
CA LEU A 42 6.16 -9.22 -5.63
C LEU A 42 5.84 -10.26 -4.56
N LEU A 43 4.75 -10.08 -3.81
CA LEU A 43 4.35 -11.00 -2.74
C LEU A 43 4.07 -12.40 -3.29
N VAL A 44 3.36 -12.51 -4.41
CA VAL A 44 3.11 -13.80 -5.07
C VAL A 44 4.41 -14.48 -5.47
N GLY A 45 5.34 -13.72 -6.07
CA GLY A 45 6.62 -14.30 -6.50
C GLY A 45 7.59 -14.63 -5.35
N HIS A 46 7.41 -14.06 -4.16
CA HIS A 46 8.13 -14.46 -2.93
C HIS A 46 7.44 -15.59 -2.15
N GLY A 47 6.28 -16.04 -2.62
CA GLY A 47 5.57 -17.17 -2.06
C GLY A 47 4.50 -16.86 -1.01
N ALA A 48 4.02 -15.62 -0.98
CA ALA A 48 2.96 -15.14 -0.07
C ALA A 48 1.66 -14.79 -0.82
N PRO A 49 0.93 -15.78 -1.38
CA PRO A 49 -0.28 -15.53 -2.16
C PRO A 49 -1.46 -15.10 -1.29
N PHE A 50 -1.56 -15.56 -0.03
CA PHE A 50 -2.64 -15.15 0.85
C PHE A 50 -2.45 -13.69 1.26
N LEU A 51 -1.22 -13.29 1.64
CA LEU A 51 -0.91 -11.90 1.93
C LEU A 51 -1.18 -10.99 0.72
N SER A 52 -0.82 -11.44 -0.49
CA SER A 52 -1.13 -10.71 -1.72
C SER A 52 -2.63 -10.52 -1.92
N LEU A 53 -3.46 -11.54 -1.69
CA LEU A 53 -4.91 -11.43 -1.82
C LEU A 53 -5.50 -10.48 -0.77
N VAL A 54 -5.00 -10.52 0.46
CA VAL A 54 -5.42 -9.58 1.52
C VAL A 54 -5.06 -8.14 1.14
N LEU A 55 -3.85 -7.89 0.62
CA LEU A 55 -3.46 -6.57 0.13
C LEU A 55 -4.37 -6.12 -1.01
N PHE A 56 -4.63 -6.98 -2.00
CA PHE A 56 -5.52 -6.67 -3.10
C PHE A 56 -6.95 -6.35 -2.63
N LEU A 57 -7.52 -7.16 -1.73
CA LEU A 57 -8.89 -6.98 -1.26
C LEU A 57 -9.04 -5.75 -0.37
N ILE A 58 -8.17 -5.58 0.62
CA ILE A 58 -8.31 -4.49 1.61
C ILE A 58 -7.84 -3.16 1.02
N TYR A 59 -6.70 -3.15 0.32
CA TYR A 59 -6.13 -1.92 -0.22
C TYR A 59 -6.86 -1.49 -1.50
N LEU A 60 -6.94 -2.39 -2.48
CA LEU A 60 -7.54 -2.11 -3.78
C LEU A 60 -9.06 -2.14 -3.75
N GLY A 61 -9.65 -3.11 -3.08
CA GLY A 61 -11.11 -3.23 -2.96
C GLY A 61 -11.72 -2.32 -1.89
N GLY A 62 -11.10 -2.20 -0.72
CA GLY A 62 -11.64 -1.46 0.41
C GLY A 62 -11.25 0.02 0.40
N MET A 63 -9.98 0.29 0.70
CA MET A 63 -9.51 1.65 0.98
C MET A 63 -9.52 2.53 -0.27
N LEU A 64 -9.16 2.01 -1.44
CA LEU A 64 -9.17 2.80 -2.67
C LEU A 64 -10.58 3.20 -3.13
N VAL A 65 -11.60 2.37 -2.88
CA VAL A 65 -12.99 2.73 -3.22
C VAL A 65 -13.49 3.87 -2.34
N VAL A 66 -13.24 3.80 -1.03
CA VAL A 66 -13.59 4.90 -0.10
C VAL A 66 -12.80 6.16 -0.43
N PHE A 67 -11.51 6.03 -0.74
CA PHE A 67 -10.66 7.15 -1.14
C PHE A 67 -11.15 7.81 -2.43
N ALA A 68 -11.53 7.02 -3.45
CA ALA A 68 -12.09 7.55 -4.69
C ALA A 68 -13.43 8.26 -4.46
N TYR A 69 -14.27 7.75 -3.56
CA TYR A 69 -15.52 8.42 -3.18
C TYR A 69 -15.27 9.76 -2.49
N SER A 70 -14.35 9.81 -1.52
CA SER A 70 -13.96 11.06 -0.87
C SER A 70 -13.29 12.05 -1.83
N ALA A 71 -12.44 11.58 -2.74
CA ALA A 71 -11.84 12.39 -3.79
C ALA A 71 -12.90 13.00 -4.71
N ALA A 72 -13.95 12.22 -5.05
CA ALA A 72 -15.08 12.71 -5.83
C ALA A 72 -15.87 13.81 -5.12
N LEU A 73 -16.00 13.73 -3.79
CA LEU A 73 -16.64 14.77 -2.98
C LEU A 73 -15.77 16.03 -2.80
N ALA A 74 -14.44 15.87 -2.82
CA ALA A 74 -13.47 16.96 -2.71
C ALA A 74 -12.94 17.46 -4.06
N ALA A 75 -13.69 17.23 -5.14
CA ALA A 75 -13.28 17.57 -6.50
C ALA A 75 -13.10 19.08 -6.68
N GLU A 76 -11.86 19.54 -6.79
CA GLU A 76 -11.57 20.93 -7.15
C GLU A 76 -11.73 21.15 -8.67
N PRO A 77 -12.22 22.33 -9.12
CA PRO A 77 -12.48 22.62 -10.53
C PRO A 77 -11.21 22.63 -11.41
N TYR A 78 -10.03 22.81 -10.82
CA TYR A 78 -8.73 22.78 -11.51
C TYR A 78 -7.78 21.78 -10.83
N PRO A 79 -7.92 20.48 -11.10
CA PRO A 79 -7.09 19.48 -10.45
C PRO A 79 -5.63 19.62 -10.87
N GLU A 80 -4.71 19.62 -9.90
CA GLU A 80 -3.29 19.49 -10.19
C GLU A 80 -3.03 18.15 -10.89
N THR A 81 -2.62 18.22 -12.15
CA THR A 81 -2.28 17.05 -12.97
C THR A 81 -0.83 16.63 -12.74
N LEU A 82 -0.50 15.39 -13.12
CA LEU A 82 0.87 14.88 -13.09
C LEU A 82 1.89 15.76 -13.85
N GLY A 83 1.43 16.57 -14.80
CA GLY A 83 2.25 17.49 -15.60
C GLY A 83 2.33 18.92 -15.06
N SER A 84 1.73 19.23 -13.90
CA SER A 84 1.86 20.55 -13.29
C SER A 84 3.33 20.81 -12.91
N ARG A 85 3.78 22.07 -12.99
CA ARG A 85 5.17 22.42 -12.66
C ARG A 85 5.53 22.03 -11.22
N SER A 86 4.58 22.19 -10.27
CA SER A 86 4.75 21.81 -8.87
C SER A 86 5.00 20.32 -8.74
N VAL A 87 4.09 19.48 -9.25
CA VAL A 87 4.16 18.02 -9.13
C VAL A 87 5.38 17.47 -9.88
N ALA A 88 5.68 18.00 -11.06
CA ALA A 88 6.85 17.57 -11.84
C ALA A 88 8.18 17.85 -11.11
N LEU A 89 8.30 18.99 -10.41
CA LEU A 89 9.46 19.28 -9.58
C LEU A 89 9.57 18.30 -8.41
N HIS A 90 8.47 18.03 -7.71
CA HIS A 90 8.47 17.05 -6.61
C HIS A 90 8.82 15.65 -7.11
N ALA A 91 8.22 15.18 -8.21
CA ALA A 91 8.52 13.90 -8.82
C ALA A 91 10.00 13.80 -9.26
N GLY A 92 10.56 14.89 -9.81
CA GLY A 92 11.98 14.99 -10.16
C GLY A 92 12.89 14.89 -8.92
N MET A 93 12.54 15.60 -7.84
CA MET A 93 13.30 15.55 -6.58
C MET A 93 13.24 14.15 -5.94
N TYR A 94 12.08 13.52 -5.87
CA TYR A 94 11.94 12.17 -5.30
C TYR A 94 12.64 11.11 -6.16
N SER A 95 12.54 11.19 -7.49
CA SER A 95 13.25 10.26 -8.37
C SER A 95 14.77 10.42 -8.28
N LEU A 96 15.27 11.66 -8.18
CA LEU A 96 16.68 11.93 -7.93
C LEU A 96 17.13 11.36 -6.57
N ALA A 97 16.34 11.56 -5.51
CA ALA A 97 16.64 11.02 -4.19
C ALA A 97 16.72 9.49 -4.19
N VAL A 98 15.76 8.82 -4.86
CA VAL A 98 15.77 7.36 -5.04
C VAL A 98 17.01 6.92 -5.83
N PHE A 99 17.36 7.63 -6.90
CA PHE A 99 18.53 7.31 -7.71
C PHE A 99 19.84 7.45 -6.91
N LEU A 100 20.02 8.56 -6.19
CA LEU A 100 21.19 8.80 -5.34
C LEU A 100 21.29 7.76 -4.22
N GLY A 101 20.17 7.41 -3.59
CA GLY A 101 20.10 6.31 -2.63
C GLY A 101 20.54 4.99 -3.27
N GLY A 102 20.00 4.65 -4.44
CA GLY A 102 20.38 3.43 -5.17
C GLY A 102 21.88 3.36 -5.50
N VAL A 103 22.49 4.47 -5.93
CA VAL A 103 23.93 4.55 -6.22
C VAL A 103 24.77 4.39 -4.94
N PHE A 104 24.34 5.00 -3.83
CA PHE A 104 25.02 4.86 -2.54
C PHE A 104 24.99 3.41 -2.01
N PHE A 105 23.87 2.72 -2.19
CA PHE A 105 23.68 1.33 -1.75
C PHE A 105 24.15 0.27 -2.77
N TRP A 106 24.77 0.67 -3.88
CA TRP A 106 25.23 -0.24 -4.93
C TRP A 106 26.34 -1.20 -4.44
N GLY A 107 27.12 -0.80 -3.44
CA GLY A 107 28.28 -1.55 -2.94
C GLY A 107 27.95 -2.78 -2.09
N GLY A 108 27.61 -3.91 -2.72
CA GLY A 108 27.76 -5.24 -2.13
C GLY A 108 26.48 -5.95 -1.66
N TRP A 109 25.31 -5.36 -1.89
CA TRP A 109 24.06 -5.89 -1.33
C TRP A 109 23.36 -6.93 -2.23
N TYR A 110 23.68 -6.98 -3.53
CA TYR A 110 22.99 -7.82 -4.53
C TYR A 110 23.07 -9.35 -4.35
N ALA A 111 23.91 -9.87 -3.45
CA ALA A 111 24.22 -11.31 -3.43
C ALA A 111 23.11 -12.22 -2.86
N ASN A 112 22.22 -11.71 -2.00
CA ASN A 112 21.26 -12.55 -1.25
C ASN A 112 19.79 -12.08 -1.29
N PHE A 113 19.42 -11.12 -2.12
CA PHE A 113 18.06 -10.53 -2.10
C PHE A 113 16.94 -11.39 -2.72
N TRP A 114 17.29 -12.51 -3.35
CA TRP A 114 16.35 -13.31 -4.13
C TRP A 114 16.15 -14.74 -3.64
N ALA A 115 16.56 -15.06 -2.41
CA ALA A 115 16.15 -16.30 -1.77
C ALA A 115 14.61 -16.26 -1.62
N THR A 116 13.90 -17.02 -2.45
CA THR A 116 12.46 -17.19 -2.29
C THR A 116 12.23 -18.11 -1.09
N ALA A 117 11.21 -17.83 -0.27
CA ALA A 117 10.96 -18.64 0.93
C ALA A 117 10.75 -20.14 0.59
N ASP A 118 10.27 -20.43 -0.62
CA ASP A 118 10.10 -21.78 -1.17
C ASP A 118 11.41 -22.55 -1.38
N GLU A 119 12.55 -21.89 -1.59
CA GLU A 119 13.83 -22.57 -1.83
C GLU A 119 14.39 -23.26 -0.58
N SER A 120 13.85 -22.98 0.60
CA SER A 120 14.31 -23.55 1.87
C SER A 120 13.53 -24.79 2.33
N GLY A 121 12.46 -25.17 1.63
CA GLY A 121 11.48 -26.14 2.10
C GLY A 121 10.90 -27.04 1.03
N GLU A 122 11.75 -27.70 0.22
CA GLU A 122 11.33 -28.60 -0.89
C GLU A 122 10.38 -29.74 -0.46
N PHE A 123 10.21 -30.00 0.85
CA PHE A 123 9.38 -31.08 1.40
C PHE A 123 8.16 -30.61 2.21
N SER A 124 7.83 -29.32 2.26
CA SER A 124 6.61 -28.87 2.97
C SER A 124 5.40 -28.85 2.05
N VAL A 125 4.38 -29.66 2.37
CA VAL A 125 3.07 -29.64 1.67
C VAL A 125 2.31 -28.33 1.91
N PHE A 126 2.60 -27.64 3.02
CA PHE A 126 1.97 -26.39 3.39
C PHE A 126 2.91 -25.20 3.19
N ARG A 127 2.44 -24.19 2.46
CA ARG A 127 3.14 -22.92 2.31
C ARG A 127 3.11 -22.15 3.63
N GLY A 128 4.23 -21.52 4.01
CA GLY A 128 4.39 -20.81 5.27
C GLY A 128 3.28 -19.78 5.54
N ASP A 129 2.83 -19.07 4.51
CA ASP A 129 1.74 -18.07 4.57
C ASP A 129 0.44 -18.66 5.15
N MET A 130 0.01 -19.84 4.68
CA MET A 130 -1.20 -20.52 5.17
C MET A 130 -1.06 -21.01 6.61
N THR A 131 0.13 -21.50 6.98
CA THR A 131 0.38 -21.92 8.37
C THR A 131 0.38 -20.74 9.33
N GLY A 132 0.89 -19.57 8.90
CA GLY A 132 0.85 -18.34 9.67
C GLY A 132 -0.58 -17.91 9.99
N VAL A 133 -1.50 -18.00 9.02
CA VAL A 133 -2.92 -17.69 9.21
C VAL A 133 -3.55 -18.62 10.25
N ALA A 134 -3.28 -19.92 10.19
CA ALA A 134 -3.79 -20.87 11.19
C ALA A 134 -3.30 -20.54 12.61
N MET A 135 -2.03 -20.13 12.74
CA MET A 135 -1.45 -19.75 14.03
C MET A 135 -2.03 -18.46 14.62
N MET A 136 -2.57 -17.56 13.79
CA MET A 136 -3.30 -16.39 14.28
C MET A 136 -4.57 -16.78 15.04
N TYR A 137 -5.26 -17.84 14.63
CA TYR A 137 -6.46 -18.32 15.29
C TYR A 137 -6.19 -19.26 16.48
N SER A 138 -4.99 -19.82 16.60
CA SER A 138 -4.60 -20.64 17.75
C SER A 138 -3.93 -19.79 18.84
N SER A 139 -2.62 -19.60 18.78
CA SER A 139 -1.84 -18.84 19.76
C SER A 139 -2.00 -17.33 19.62
N GLY A 140 -2.38 -16.83 18.44
CA GLY A 140 -2.53 -15.40 18.15
C GLY A 140 -3.86 -14.77 18.61
N GLY A 141 -4.75 -15.52 19.26
CA GLY A 141 -6.10 -15.05 19.59
C GLY A 141 -6.16 -13.73 20.37
N TRP A 142 -5.23 -13.51 21.31
CA TRP A 142 -5.14 -12.24 22.05
C TRP A 142 -4.91 -11.03 21.14
N MET A 143 -4.08 -11.18 20.11
CA MET A 143 -3.83 -10.11 19.14
C MET A 143 -5.08 -9.81 18.30
N LEU A 144 -5.87 -10.84 17.96
CA LEU A 144 -7.16 -10.67 17.26
C LEU A 144 -8.18 -9.91 18.12
N VAL A 145 -8.26 -10.21 19.41
CA VAL A 145 -9.16 -9.51 20.35
C VAL A 145 -8.80 -8.03 20.44
N VAL A 146 -7.50 -7.72 20.60
CA VAL A 146 -7.03 -6.32 20.64
C VAL A 146 -7.31 -5.62 19.30
N GLY A 147 -7.06 -6.28 18.17
CA GLY A 147 -7.34 -5.73 16.84
C GLY A 147 -8.82 -5.42 16.63
N ALA A 148 -9.72 -6.35 16.98
CA ALA A 148 -11.16 -6.15 16.90
C ALA A 148 -11.63 -5.01 17.83
N TRP A 149 -11.06 -4.91 19.03
CA TRP A 149 -11.36 -3.84 19.96
C TRP A 149 -10.97 -2.46 19.41
N VAL A 150 -9.77 -2.34 18.83
CA VAL A 150 -9.32 -1.10 18.19
C VAL A 150 -10.24 -0.72 17.02
N LEU A 151 -10.61 -1.66 16.15
CA LEU A 151 -11.53 -1.40 15.02
C LEU A 151 -12.94 -0.97 15.49
N LEU A 152 -13.42 -1.53 16.59
CA LEU A 152 -14.70 -1.14 17.18
C LEU A 152 -14.63 0.27 17.79
N LEU A 153 -13.53 0.61 18.46
CA LEU A 153 -13.29 1.97 18.94
C LEU A 153 -13.16 2.98 17.79
N THR A 154 -12.44 2.64 16.71
CA THR A 154 -12.33 3.54 15.55
C THR A 154 -13.68 3.76 14.89
N LEU A 155 -14.53 2.74 14.81
CA LEU A 155 -15.91 2.90 14.33
C LEU A 155 -16.69 3.92 15.16
N PHE A 156 -16.64 3.84 16.49
CA PHE A 156 -17.30 4.83 17.36
C PHE A 156 -16.74 6.23 17.16
N VAL A 157 -15.42 6.38 17.05
CA VAL A 157 -14.77 7.66 16.77
C VAL A 157 -15.28 8.25 15.44
N VAL A 158 -15.30 7.46 14.36
CA VAL A 158 -15.77 7.92 13.04
C VAL A 158 -17.26 8.26 13.07
N LEU A 159 -18.09 7.49 13.78
CA LEU A 159 -19.52 7.80 13.95
C LEU A 159 -19.75 9.12 14.71
N GLU A 160 -19.01 9.38 15.78
CA GLU A 160 -19.13 10.65 16.51
C GLU A 160 -18.60 11.84 15.71
N LEU A 161 -17.48 11.66 14.98
CA LEU A 161 -16.96 12.71 14.09
C LEU A 161 -17.94 13.05 12.95
N SER A 162 -18.58 12.05 12.35
CA SER A 162 -19.54 12.26 11.25
C SER A 162 -20.91 12.78 11.74
N ARG A 163 -21.28 12.59 13.02
CA ARG A 163 -22.51 13.13 13.64
C ARG A 163 -22.52 14.66 13.79
N GLY A 164 -21.38 15.32 13.56
CA GLY A 164 -21.17 16.77 13.72
C GLY A 164 -22.13 17.69 12.92
N LEU A 165 -22.81 17.19 11.89
CA LEU A 165 -23.89 17.93 11.20
C LEU A 165 -25.11 18.21 12.10
N SER A 166 -25.32 17.43 13.17
CA SER A 166 -26.48 17.55 14.06
C SER A 166 -26.18 18.25 15.39
N ARG A 167 -24.97 18.07 15.97
CA ARG A 167 -24.47 18.75 17.18
C ARG A 167 -22.93 18.84 17.17
N GLY A 168 -22.35 20.05 17.15
CA GLY A 168 -20.90 20.28 17.23
C GLY A 168 -20.45 21.63 16.65
N ALA A 169 -19.25 22.10 17.03
CA ALA A 169 -18.67 23.40 16.64
C ALA A 169 -18.17 23.47 15.18
N LEU A 170 -18.13 22.34 14.47
CA LEU A 170 -17.75 22.24 13.04
C LEU A 170 -19.01 22.25 12.17
N ARG A 171 -19.82 23.30 12.27
CA ARG A 171 -20.80 23.59 11.23
C ARG A 171 -20.04 24.06 10.00
N ALA A 172 -20.15 23.30 8.90
CA ALA A 172 -19.98 23.89 7.58
C ALA A 172 -21.07 24.97 7.43
N VAL A 173 -20.64 26.22 7.32
CA VAL A 173 -21.46 27.32 6.78
C VAL A 173 -21.54 27.14 5.28
#